data_AF-A0ABC8UBM3-F1
#
_entry.id   AF-A0ABC8UBM3-F1
#
_cell.length_a   1.000
_cell.length_b   1.000
_cell.length_c   1.000
_cell.angle_alpha   90.00
_cell.angle_beta   90.00
_cell.angle_gamma   90.00
#
_symmetry.space_group_name_H-M   'P 1'
#
loop_
_entity.id
_entity.type
_entity.pdbx_description
1 polymer ?
#
loop_
_entity_poly.entity_id
_entity_poly.type
_entity_poly.pdbx_seq_one_letter_code
_entity_poly.pdbx_strand_id
1 'polypeptide(L)'
;MKKGFQRHISSVLPVMRSILESSVNVLTDRQLDLSDEAMVPSWREAYYSLVMLEKMLQQFHDLCLERDLEDIWETICELLLHPHMWLRNVSNRLVALYFATVTEACRENHEKSAGKYCLMRPSRLFLIAMSLCCQLKVQLTDDAANSLITQNLVFSICGVHSLVGQNNMDPQDFWSTVEHRDQARYLKVFHLLDSRKGRGEFASLASGFNGQNDQQNSEHYHHVLIIYLLKRMGKIALQMEAIQVKIVFDSFKSISPKILGQYEISSPNDEDGCQNYAYHMLLPLYKVSEGFAGKVIPDDVKQLAQEASETIRNTIGMQNFVQVYSQIRKNLKAKRDKRKHEEKLMAVVNPMRNAKRKLRIAAKHRANKKRKITTFRMGKWRLP
;
A
#
# COMPACT_ATOMS: atom_id res chain seq x y z
N MET A 1 -15.69 38.87 9.80
CA MET A 1 -15.45 37.55 10.46
C MET A 1 -14.09 36.94 10.13
N LYS A 2 -13.66 36.82 8.87
CA LYS A 2 -12.40 36.13 8.48
C LYS A 2 -11.13 36.62 9.22
N LYS A 3 -10.90 37.93 9.32
CA LYS A 3 -9.71 38.50 10.01
C LYS A 3 -9.70 38.33 11.54
N GLY A 4 -10.87 38.16 12.16
CA GLY A 4 -11.00 37.99 13.62
C GLY A 4 -10.74 36.55 14.06
N PHE A 5 -11.21 35.58 13.28
CA PHE A 5 -10.98 34.15 13.55
C PHE A 5 -9.51 33.76 13.35
N GLN A 6 -8.83 34.32 12.35
CA GLN A 6 -7.41 34.04 12.08
C GLN A 6 -6.50 34.29 13.29
N ARG A 7 -6.83 35.27 14.15
CA ARG A 7 -6.10 35.55 15.40
C ARG A 7 -6.25 34.45 16.46
N HIS A 8 -7.31 33.65 16.40
CA HIS A 8 -7.56 32.56 17.33
C HIS A 8 -6.96 31.24 16.83
N ILE A 9 -6.67 31.11 15.53
CA ILE A 9 -6.06 29.91 14.96
C ILE A 9 -4.74 29.58 15.68
N SER A 10 -3.88 30.58 15.89
CA SER A 10 -2.62 30.41 16.61
C SER A 10 -2.78 29.89 18.04
N SER A 11 -3.92 30.16 18.70
CA SER A 11 -4.22 29.64 20.05
C SER A 11 -4.88 28.25 20.03
N VAL A 12 -5.60 27.91 18.96
CA VAL A 12 -6.35 26.65 18.83
C VAL A 12 -5.46 25.51 18.33
N LEU A 13 -4.51 25.80 17.43
CA LEU A 13 -3.62 24.77 16.86
C LEU A 13 -2.81 24.00 17.91
N PRO A 14 -2.22 24.62 18.96
CA PRO A 14 -1.49 23.87 19.99
C PRO A 14 -2.38 22.94 20.81
N VAL A 15 -3.60 23.37 21.15
CA VAL A 15 -4.57 22.55 21.90
C VAL A 15 -5.00 21.35 21.05
N MET A 16 -5.32 21.60 19.79
CA MET A 16 -5.66 20.55 18.83
C MET A 16 -4.52 19.53 18.69
N ARG A 17 -3.27 20.01 18.55
CA ARG A 17 -2.08 19.17 18.48
C ARG A 17 -1.98 18.24 19.69
N SER A 18 -2.11 18.79 20.90
CA SER A 18 -2.04 17.99 22.14
C SER A 18 -3.13 16.90 22.20
N ILE A 19 -4.35 17.20 21.76
CA ILE A 19 -5.44 16.21 21.68
C ILE A 19 -5.09 15.09 20.70
N LEU A 20 -4.60 15.44 19.51
CA LEU A 20 -4.26 14.45 18.48
C LEU A 20 -3.07 13.57 18.90
N GLU A 21 -2.02 14.17 19.50
CA GLU A 21 -0.86 13.45 20.04
C GLU A 21 -1.28 12.47 21.15
N SER A 22 -2.18 12.89 22.05
CA SER A 22 -2.75 12.01 23.07
C SER A 22 -3.46 10.81 22.44
N SER A 23 -4.21 11.01 21.35
CA SER A 23 -4.87 9.92 20.62
C SER A 23 -3.88 8.98 19.92
N VAL A 24 -2.74 9.49 19.44
CA VAL A 24 -1.69 8.66 18.82
C VAL A 24 -0.91 7.86 19.87
N ASN A 25 -0.63 8.42 21.05
CA ASN A 25 0.10 7.71 22.12
C ASN A 25 -0.64 6.48 22.64
N VAL A 26 -1.98 6.47 22.55
CA VAL A 26 -2.81 5.27 22.84
C VAL A 26 -2.49 4.12 21.86
N LEU A 27 -2.02 4.42 20.65
CA LEU A 27 -1.63 3.43 19.64
C LEU A 27 -0.30 2.76 19.92
N THR A 28 0.63 3.46 20.56
CA THR A 28 1.97 2.91 20.87
C THR A 28 1.93 1.89 22.00
N ASP A 29 0.91 1.96 22.87
CA ASP A 29 0.79 1.12 24.07
C ASP A 29 -0.05 -0.16 23.84
N ARG A 30 -0.86 -0.18 22.77
CA ARG A 30 -1.67 -1.35 22.38
C ARG A 30 -1.16 -1.90 21.05
N GLN A 31 -0.78 -3.19 21.02
CA GLN A 31 -0.49 -3.87 19.75
C GLN A 31 -1.63 -3.62 18.75
N LEU A 32 -1.28 -3.11 17.57
CA LEU A 32 -2.17 -2.72 16.46
C LEU A 32 -3.11 -3.86 16.04
N ASP A 33 -4.21 -4.05 16.76
CA ASP A 33 -5.38 -4.75 16.26
C ASP A 33 -6.43 -3.70 15.85
N LEU A 34 -6.62 -3.57 14.54
CA LEU A 34 -7.51 -2.58 13.93
C LEU A 34 -9.01 -2.92 14.13
N SER A 35 -9.32 -4.01 14.84
CA SER A 35 -10.68 -4.54 14.99
C SER A 35 -11.40 -4.14 16.29
N ASP A 36 -10.72 -3.56 17.28
CA ASP A 36 -11.32 -3.22 18.58
C ASP A 36 -11.63 -1.72 18.71
N GLU A 37 -12.79 -1.32 18.20
CA GLU A 37 -13.22 0.09 18.15
C GLU A 37 -13.79 0.61 19.49
N ALA A 38 -14.31 -0.26 20.34
CA ALA A 38 -15.16 0.12 21.48
C ALA A 38 -14.38 0.58 22.72
N MET A 39 -13.07 0.33 22.77
CA MET A 39 -12.24 0.51 23.98
C MET A 39 -11.20 1.65 23.85
N VAL A 40 -11.24 2.46 22.79
CA VAL A 40 -10.23 3.52 22.60
C VAL A 40 -10.64 4.80 23.36
N PRO A 41 -9.88 5.25 24.36
CA PRO A 41 -10.15 6.53 25.01
C PRO A 41 -9.88 7.71 24.07
N SER A 42 -10.59 8.82 24.28
CA SER A 42 -10.33 10.13 23.64
C SER A 42 -10.45 10.23 22.10
N TRP A 43 -11.05 9.24 21.44
CA TRP A 43 -11.24 9.28 19.97
C TRP A 43 -12.20 10.40 19.54
N ARG A 44 -13.15 10.80 20.40
CA ARG A 44 -14.17 11.80 20.06
C ARG A 44 -13.57 13.18 19.92
N GLU A 45 -12.73 13.55 20.88
CA GLU A 45 -12.01 14.82 20.94
C GLU A 45 -11.07 14.93 19.73
N ALA A 46 -10.33 13.86 19.42
CA ALA A 46 -9.51 13.80 18.22
C ALA A 46 -10.35 13.92 16.94
N TYR A 47 -11.51 13.24 16.88
CA TYR A 47 -12.38 13.28 15.71
C TYR A 47 -12.93 14.68 15.45
N TYR A 48 -13.51 15.33 16.46
CA TYR A 48 -14.04 16.69 16.31
C TYR A 48 -12.93 17.72 16.06
N SER A 49 -11.73 17.49 16.60
CA SER A 49 -10.54 18.29 16.29
C SER A 49 -10.16 18.21 14.81
N LEU A 50 -10.13 17.00 14.23
CA LEU A 50 -9.86 16.82 12.80
C LEU A 50 -10.97 17.39 11.91
N VAL A 51 -12.24 17.24 12.30
CA VAL A 51 -13.37 17.83 11.57
C VAL A 51 -13.32 19.37 11.59
N MET A 52 -12.93 19.95 12.73
CA MET A 52 -12.70 21.38 12.84
C MET A 52 -11.56 21.84 11.93
N LEU A 53 -10.43 21.12 11.95
CA LEU A 53 -9.29 21.40 11.06
C LEU A 53 -9.71 21.37 9.60
N GLU A 54 -10.44 20.34 9.18
CA GLU A 54 -10.91 20.21 7.81
C GLU A 54 -11.77 21.41 7.39
N LYS A 55 -12.76 21.79 8.21
CA LYS A 55 -13.61 22.95 7.94
C LYS A 55 -12.82 24.25 7.91
N MET A 56 -11.79 24.37 8.75
CA MET A 56 -10.91 25.53 8.77
C MET A 56 -10.08 25.63 7.49
N LEU A 57 -9.46 24.53 7.05
CA LEU A 57 -8.69 24.46 5.81
C LEU A 57 -9.55 24.69 4.57
N GLN A 58 -10.84 24.35 4.61
CA GLN A 58 -11.80 24.69 3.56
C GLN A 58 -12.15 26.18 3.49
N GLN A 59 -11.94 26.96 4.56
CA GLN A 59 -12.20 28.40 4.58
C GLN A 59 -10.93 29.24 4.40
N PHE A 60 -9.80 28.69 4.82
CA PHE A 60 -8.47 29.31 4.81
C PHE A 60 -7.48 28.36 4.12
N HIS A 61 -7.57 28.24 2.80
CA HIS A 61 -6.76 27.31 2.01
C HIS A 61 -5.26 27.58 2.14
N ASP A 62 -4.86 28.85 2.29
CA ASP A 62 -3.46 29.28 2.42
C ASP A 62 -2.75 28.60 3.61
N LEU A 63 -3.49 28.28 4.68
CA LEU A 63 -2.94 27.66 5.89
C LEU A 63 -2.46 26.23 5.64
N CYS A 64 -3.03 25.52 4.64
CA CYS A 64 -2.82 24.09 4.42
C CYS A 64 -1.34 23.72 4.28
N LEU A 65 -0.55 24.59 3.62
CA LEU A 65 0.86 24.37 3.32
C LEU A 65 1.82 25.15 4.25
N GLU A 66 1.29 25.81 5.28
CA GLU A 66 2.11 26.55 6.26
C GLU A 66 2.90 25.62 7.18
N ARG A 67 4.08 26.09 7.62
CA ARG A 67 4.99 25.32 8.47
C ARG A 67 4.40 24.98 9.84
N ASP A 68 3.52 25.83 10.36
CA ASP A 68 2.90 25.66 11.69
C ASP A 68 2.02 24.41 11.78
N LEU A 69 1.52 23.91 10.64
CA LEU A 69 0.74 22.69 10.56
C LEU A 69 1.58 21.44 10.33
N GLU A 70 2.90 21.52 10.14
CA GLU A 70 3.71 20.34 9.80
C GLU A 70 3.59 19.21 10.83
N ASP A 71 3.68 19.51 12.11
CA ASP A 71 3.55 18.51 13.18
C ASP A 71 2.13 17.90 13.23
N ILE A 72 1.11 18.70 12.91
CA ILE A 72 -0.28 18.21 12.82
C ILE A 72 -0.42 17.27 11.62
N TRP A 73 0.16 17.61 10.47
CA TRP A 73 0.20 16.74 9.30
C TRP A 73 0.94 15.42 9.56
N GLU A 74 2.02 15.45 10.33
CA GLU A 74 2.70 14.24 10.80
C GLU A 74 1.76 13.38 11.66
N THR A 75 1.02 14.01 12.58
CA THR A 75 0.06 13.33 13.46
C THR A 75 -1.10 12.73 12.66
N ILE A 76 -1.58 13.40 11.62
CA ILE A 76 -2.61 12.88 10.70
C ILE A 76 -2.12 11.63 9.97
N CYS A 77 -0.85 11.58 9.55
CA CYS A 77 -0.28 10.37 8.93
C CYS A 77 -0.31 9.16 9.88
N GLU A 78 -0.12 9.39 11.17
CA GLU A 78 -0.22 8.36 12.21
C GLU A 78 -1.66 7.89 12.43
N LEU A 79 -2.61 8.82 12.41
CA LEU A 79 -4.04 8.53 12.59
C LEU A 79 -4.66 7.73 11.43
N LEU A 80 -3.99 7.61 10.28
CA LEU A 80 -4.37 6.67 9.21
C LEU A 80 -4.37 5.21 9.68
N LEU A 81 -3.64 4.85 10.73
CA LEU A 81 -3.64 3.49 11.30
C LEU A 81 -4.36 3.40 12.63
N HIS A 82 -5.15 4.41 12.99
CA HIS A 82 -5.92 4.39 14.22
C HIS A 82 -7.03 3.32 14.15
N PRO A 83 -7.30 2.54 15.23
CA PRO A 83 -8.33 1.50 15.25
C PRO A 83 -9.71 2.05 14.88
N HIS A 84 -10.06 3.21 15.45
CA HIS A 84 -11.35 3.85 15.22
C HIS A 84 -11.53 4.31 13.76
N MET A 85 -12.51 3.74 13.05
CA MET A 85 -12.77 4.02 11.63
C MET A 85 -12.99 5.50 11.31
N TRP A 86 -13.67 6.27 12.18
CA TRP A 86 -13.94 7.69 11.87
C TRP A 86 -12.68 8.54 11.84
N LEU A 87 -11.66 8.23 12.66
CA LEU A 87 -10.38 8.93 12.61
C LEU A 87 -9.64 8.59 11.32
N ARG A 88 -9.67 7.33 10.88
CA ARG A 88 -9.13 6.91 9.59
C ARG A 88 -9.81 7.64 8.44
N ASN A 89 -11.13 7.75 8.45
CA ASN A 89 -11.90 8.39 7.37
C ASN A 89 -11.62 9.89 7.27
N VAL A 90 -11.62 10.62 8.39
CA VAL A 90 -11.30 12.05 8.36
C VAL A 90 -9.83 12.29 8.00
N SER A 91 -8.91 11.44 8.48
CA SER A 91 -7.49 11.51 8.09
C SER A 91 -7.29 11.30 6.59
N ASN A 92 -8.00 10.33 5.98
CA ASN A 92 -8.00 10.13 4.53
C ASN A 92 -8.50 11.36 3.76
N ARG A 93 -9.58 12.01 4.23
CA ARG A 93 -10.11 13.24 3.63
C ARG A 93 -9.14 14.41 3.73
N LEU A 94 -8.48 14.57 4.87
CA LEU A 94 -7.46 15.61 5.09
C LEU A 94 -6.21 15.38 4.22
N VAL A 95 -5.75 14.13 4.08
CA VAL A 95 -4.65 13.79 3.16
C VAL A 95 -5.02 14.09 1.71
N ALA A 96 -6.25 13.75 1.29
CA ALA A 96 -6.74 14.07 -0.04
C ALA A 96 -6.81 15.59 -0.29
N LEU A 97 -7.30 16.34 0.70
CA LEU A 97 -7.30 17.81 0.68
C LEU A 97 -5.88 18.36 0.50
N TYR A 98 -4.91 17.86 1.28
CA TYR A 98 -3.51 18.28 1.18
C TYR A 98 -2.94 18.02 -0.22
N PHE A 99 -3.16 16.81 -0.77
CA PHE A 99 -2.67 16.46 -2.11
C PHE A 99 -3.30 17.35 -3.20
N ALA A 100 -4.58 17.69 -3.08
CA ALA A 100 -5.22 18.63 -3.99
C ALA A 100 -4.57 20.02 -3.92
N THR A 101 -4.41 20.57 -2.70
CA THR A 101 -3.79 21.89 -2.50
C THR A 101 -2.35 21.95 -3.00
N VAL A 102 -1.54 20.91 -2.74
CA VAL A 102 -0.17 20.83 -3.28
C VAL A 102 -0.17 20.78 -4.80
N THR A 103 -1.09 20.03 -5.41
CA THR A 103 -1.16 19.92 -6.87
C THR A 103 -1.48 21.27 -7.51
N GLU A 104 -2.40 22.04 -6.93
CA GLU A 104 -2.71 23.41 -7.35
C GLU A 104 -1.48 24.32 -7.20
N ALA A 105 -0.85 24.32 -6.02
CA ALA A 105 0.34 25.13 -5.75
C ALA A 105 1.52 24.80 -6.68
N CYS A 106 1.71 23.53 -7.04
CA CYS A 106 2.75 23.11 -7.99
C CYS A 106 2.48 23.57 -9.42
N ARG A 107 1.21 23.64 -9.84
CA ARG A 107 0.81 24.13 -11.18
C ARG A 107 1.06 25.63 -11.32
N GLU A 108 0.83 26.40 -10.27
CA GLU A 108 1.02 27.85 -10.25
C GLU A 108 2.51 28.26 -10.21
N ASN A 109 3.35 27.49 -9.51
CA ASN A 109 4.75 27.86 -9.24
C ASN A 109 5.79 27.22 -10.20
N HIS A 110 5.38 26.74 -11.38
CA HIS A 110 6.25 26.10 -12.39
C HIS A 110 7.24 25.07 -11.79
N GLU A 111 6.70 24.05 -11.12
CA GLU A 111 7.38 22.80 -10.69
C GLU A 111 8.59 22.91 -9.76
N LYS A 112 9.03 24.10 -9.32
CA LYS A 112 10.24 24.24 -8.49
C LYS A 112 10.06 23.71 -7.06
N SER A 113 10.25 22.39 -6.95
CA SER A 113 10.45 21.56 -5.76
C SER A 113 9.20 21.29 -4.92
N ALA A 114 8.30 20.48 -5.48
CA ALA A 114 7.19 19.87 -4.75
C ALA A 114 7.64 19.11 -3.48
N GLY A 115 8.88 18.60 -3.45
CA GLY A 115 9.50 17.95 -2.29
C GLY A 115 9.72 18.86 -1.07
N LYS A 116 9.57 20.18 -1.20
CA LYS A 116 9.62 21.12 -0.07
C LYS A 116 8.39 21.02 0.83
N TYR A 117 7.25 20.59 0.29
CA TYR A 117 6.01 20.49 1.05
C TYR A 117 6.06 19.32 2.02
N CYS A 118 5.46 19.52 3.20
CA CYS A 118 5.45 18.56 4.30
C CYS A 118 5.14 17.13 3.85
N LEU A 119 3.93 16.83 3.39
CA LEU A 119 3.57 15.44 3.07
C LEU A 119 4.20 14.92 1.77
N MET A 120 4.80 15.78 0.96
CA MET A 120 5.47 15.38 -0.28
C MET A 120 6.85 14.78 -0.05
N ARG A 121 7.41 14.86 1.16
CA ARG A 121 8.66 14.15 1.46
C ARG A 121 8.49 12.65 1.18
N PRO A 122 9.44 11.98 0.49
CA PRO A 122 9.32 10.56 0.14
C PRO A 122 9.04 9.61 1.30
N SER A 123 9.62 9.87 2.48
CA SER A 123 9.38 9.11 3.72
C SER A 123 7.91 9.12 4.13
N ARG A 124 7.26 10.29 4.02
CA ARG A 124 5.85 10.51 4.39
C ARG A 124 4.91 9.93 3.33
N LEU A 125 5.18 10.12 2.04
CA LEU A 125 4.41 9.48 0.97
C LEU A 125 4.48 7.95 1.05
N PHE A 126 5.66 7.39 1.34
CA PHE A 126 5.84 5.96 1.53
C PHE A 126 5.06 5.43 2.75
N LEU A 127 5.08 6.19 3.86
CA LEU A 127 4.27 5.89 5.05
C LEU A 127 2.78 5.92 4.73
N ILE A 128 2.28 6.96 4.07
CA ILE A 128 0.87 7.09 3.68
C ILE A 128 0.46 5.89 2.81
N ALA A 129 1.21 5.60 1.74
CA ALA A 129 0.92 4.47 0.84
C ALA A 129 0.84 3.13 1.59
N MET A 130 1.77 2.88 2.51
CA MET A 130 1.75 1.66 3.32
C MET A 130 0.65 1.63 4.37
N SER A 131 0.32 2.75 4.99
CA SER A 131 -0.81 2.87 5.91
C SER A 131 -2.12 2.55 5.22
N LEU A 132 -2.33 3.06 4.00
CA LEU A 132 -3.49 2.76 3.17
C LEU A 132 -3.55 1.27 2.78
N CYS A 133 -2.41 0.67 2.40
CA CYS A 133 -2.34 -0.79 2.16
C CYS A 133 -2.71 -1.61 3.40
N CYS A 134 -2.44 -1.12 4.62
CA CYS A 134 -2.86 -1.76 5.86
C CYS A 134 -4.36 -1.57 6.13
N GLN A 135 -4.94 -0.40 5.84
CA GLN A 135 -6.39 -0.19 5.94
C GLN A 135 -7.18 -1.14 5.03
N LEU A 136 -6.65 -1.45 3.83
CA LEU A 136 -7.25 -2.43 2.92
C LEU A 136 -7.32 -3.85 3.49
N LYS A 137 -6.67 -4.15 4.63
CA LYS A 137 -6.81 -5.46 5.30
C LYS A 137 -7.99 -5.53 6.26
N VAL A 138 -8.59 -4.39 6.59
CA VAL A 138 -9.77 -4.28 7.45
C VAL A 138 -11.02 -4.34 6.58
N GLN A 139 -12.17 -4.61 7.19
CA GLN A 139 -13.45 -4.56 6.50
C GLN A 139 -13.72 -3.14 5.99
N LEU A 140 -14.15 -3.03 4.74
CA LEU A 140 -14.47 -1.77 4.05
C LEU A 140 -15.98 -1.74 3.78
N THR A 141 -16.65 -0.64 4.09
CA THR A 141 -18.11 -0.53 4.04
C THR A 141 -18.64 0.66 3.24
N ASP A 142 -17.82 1.68 2.96
CA ASP A 142 -18.24 2.94 2.32
C ASP A 142 -17.50 3.18 0.99
N ASP A 143 -18.25 3.31 -0.10
CA ASP A 143 -17.73 3.52 -1.45
C ASP A 143 -17.01 4.87 -1.60
N ALA A 144 -17.45 5.92 -0.89
CA ALA A 144 -16.78 7.21 -0.93
C ALA A 144 -15.41 7.15 -0.26
N ALA A 145 -15.32 6.51 0.91
CA ALA A 145 -14.05 6.24 1.58
C ALA A 145 -13.12 5.36 0.73
N ASN A 146 -13.66 4.34 0.05
CA ASN A 146 -12.88 3.47 -0.84
C ASN A 146 -12.27 4.24 -2.01
N SER A 147 -13.04 5.14 -2.63
CA SER A 147 -12.55 6.01 -3.71
C SER A 147 -11.40 6.91 -3.24
N LEU A 148 -11.52 7.50 -2.05
CA LEU A 148 -10.47 8.32 -1.45
C LEU A 148 -9.19 7.51 -1.16
N ILE A 149 -9.32 6.28 -0.64
CA ILE A 149 -8.17 5.40 -0.42
C ILE A 149 -7.44 5.12 -1.75
N THR A 150 -8.18 4.82 -2.82
CA THR A 150 -7.60 4.61 -4.16
C THR A 150 -6.85 5.84 -4.64
N GLN A 151 -7.47 7.02 -4.58
CA GLN A 151 -6.85 8.29 -5.02
C GLN A 151 -5.58 8.61 -4.23
N ASN A 152 -5.64 8.53 -2.90
CA ASN A 152 -4.50 8.80 -2.03
C ASN A 152 -3.37 7.77 -2.24
N LEU A 153 -3.71 6.50 -2.46
CA LEU A 153 -2.73 5.45 -2.73
C LEU A 153 -2.02 5.68 -4.08
N VAL A 154 -2.78 5.98 -5.14
CA VAL A 154 -2.24 6.32 -6.46
C VAL A 154 -1.33 7.54 -6.37
N PHE A 155 -1.78 8.61 -5.72
CA PHE A 155 -0.99 9.83 -5.55
C PHE A 155 0.32 9.57 -4.81
N SER A 156 0.24 8.85 -3.68
CA SER A 156 1.42 8.56 -2.85
C SER A 156 2.45 7.70 -3.57
N ILE A 157 2.02 6.64 -4.26
CA ILE A 157 2.93 5.77 -5.04
C ILE A 157 3.60 6.56 -6.17
N CYS A 158 2.83 7.36 -6.92
CA CYS A 158 3.37 8.17 -8.01
C CYS A 158 4.32 9.25 -7.49
N GLY A 159 4.01 9.86 -6.34
CA GLY A 159 4.87 10.87 -5.71
C GLY A 159 6.19 10.28 -5.18
N VAL A 160 6.16 9.07 -4.60
CA VAL A 160 7.41 8.36 -4.24
C VAL A 160 8.23 8.08 -5.50
N HIS A 161 7.60 7.62 -6.58
CA HIS A 161 8.31 7.35 -7.83
C HIS A 161 8.95 8.61 -8.41
N SER A 162 8.19 9.71 -8.54
CA SER A 162 8.68 10.94 -9.16
C SER A 162 9.72 11.66 -8.31
N LEU A 163 9.50 11.83 -7.01
CA LEU A 163 10.37 12.64 -6.15
C LEU A 163 11.66 11.92 -5.74
N VAL A 164 11.64 10.59 -5.70
CA VAL A 164 12.86 9.83 -5.44
C VAL A 164 13.59 9.48 -6.73
N GLY A 165 12.87 9.29 -7.84
CA GLY A 165 13.46 9.09 -9.16
C GLY A 165 14.20 10.31 -9.72
N GLN A 166 13.85 11.52 -9.28
CA GLN A 166 14.56 12.76 -9.65
C GLN A 166 15.94 12.90 -8.98
N ASN A 167 16.22 12.15 -7.91
CA ASN A 167 17.49 12.21 -7.20
C ASN A 167 18.40 11.07 -7.70
N ASN A 168 19.30 11.36 -8.64
CA ASN A 168 20.35 10.44 -9.12
C ASN A 168 21.44 10.15 -8.06
N MET A 169 21.07 10.11 -6.77
CA MET A 169 21.99 9.83 -5.68
C MET A 169 22.17 8.32 -5.52
N ASP A 170 23.38 7.90 -5.18
CA ASP A 170 23.66 6.52 -4.79
C ASP A 170 22.83 6.15 -3.53
N PRO A 171 22.35 4.90 -3.38
CA PRO A 171 21.60 4.50 -2.20
C PRO A 171 22.30 4.82 -0.88
N GLN A 172 23.63 4.66 -0.80
CA GLN A 172 24.37 4.93 0.43
C GLN A 172 24.36 6.42 0.76
N ASP A 173 24.62 7.26 -0.23
CA ASP A 173 24.59 8.71 -0.11
C ASP A 173 23.19 9.22 0.25
N PHE A 174 22.14 8.61 -0.33
CA PHE A 174 20.77 8.91 0.05
C PHE A 174 20.53 8.60 1.53
N TRP A 175 20.79 7.37 1.98
CA TRP A 175 20.53 6.99 3.36
C TRP A 175 21.36 7.77 4.39
N SER A 176 22.59 8.17 4.03
CA SER A 176 23.39 9.07 4.89
C SER A 176 22.89 10.50 4.90
N THR A 177 22.23 10.97 3.83
CA THR A 177 21.68 12.33 3.71
C THR A 177 20.27 12.45 4.31
N VAL A 178 19.54 11.33 4.43
CA VAL A 178 18.20 11.31 5.01
C VAL A 178 18.26 11.67 6.49
N GLU A 179 17.48 12.66 6.90
CA GLU A 179 17.33 13.07 8.30
C GLU A 179 16.98 11.87 9.20
N HIS A 180 17.52 11.82 10.42
CA HIS A 180 17.26 10.72 11.36
C HIS A 180 15.75 10.47 11.60
N ARG A 181 14.95 11.54 11.62
CA ARG A 181 13.48 11.46 11.74
C ARG A 181 12.84 10.72 10.55
N ASP A 182 13.37 10.90 9.35
CA ASP A 182 12.89 10.22 8.14
C ASP A 182 13.38 8.77 8.06
N GLN A 183 14.60 8.46 8.53
CA GLN A 183 15.07 7.07 8.68
C GLN A 183 14.16 6.26 9.62
N ALA A 184 13.76 6.84 10.76
CA ALA A 184 12.82 6.20 11.69
C ALA A 184 11.46 5.88 11.04
N ARG A 185 10.99 6.74 10.11
CA ARG A 185 9.76 6.48 9.33
C ARG A 185 9.94 5.32 8.37
N TYR A 186 11.03 5.28 7.62
CA TYR A 186 11.30 4.14 6.74
C TYR A 186 11.34 2.82 7.54
N LEU A 187 12.06 2.79 8.65
CA LEU A 187 12.08 1.64 9.58
C LEU A 187 10.68 1.20 10.00
N LYS A 188 9.84 2.16 10.41
CA LYS A 188 8.45 1.91 10.78
C LYS A 188 7.65 1.29 9.62
N VAL A 189 7.82 1.82 8.42
CA VAL A 189 7.14 1.30 7.23
C VAL A 189 7.59 -0.12 6.88
N PHE A 190 8.90 -0.41 6.95
CA PHE A 190 9.41 -1.76 6.74
C PHE A 190 8.89 -2.74 7.79
N HIS A 191 8.73 -2.31 9.04
CA HIS A 191 8.08 -3.12 10.06
C HIS A 191 6.60 -3.41 9.75
N LEU A 192 5.86 -2.47 9.15
CA LEU A 192 4.47 -2.68 8.69
C LEU A 192 4.35 -3.62 7.47
N LEU A 193 5.38 -3.65 6.62
CA LEU A 193 5.48 -4.56 5.48
C LEU A 193 5.57 -6.02 5.93
N ASP A 194 6.57 -6.30 6.78
CA ASP A 194 6.82 -7.61 7.38
C ASP A 194 7.50 -7.44 8.74
N SER A 195 6.80 -7.73 9.84
CA SER A 195 7.35 -7.55 11.18
C SER A 195 8.53 -8.49 11.49
N ARG A 196 8.68 -9.61 10.76
CA ARG A 196 9.75 -10.59 10.97
C ARG A 196 10.99 -10.30 10.14
N LYS A 197 10.82 -9.71 8.95
CA LYS A 197 11.91 -9.49 7.98
C LYS A 197 12.21 -8.02 7.70
N GLY A 198 11.27 -7.12 7.98
CA GLY A 198 11.35 -5.72 7.61
C GLY A 198 12.55 -4.99 8.18
N ARG A 199 12.95 -5.27 9.44
CA ARG A 199 14.18 -4.69 10.01
C ARG A 199 15.44 -5.15 9.28
N GLY A 200 15.50 -6.43 8.90
CA GLY A 200 16.62 -6.98 8.15
C GLY A 200 16.67 -6.44 6.73
N GLU A 201 15.51 -6.35 6.06
CA GLU A 201 15.38 -5.78 4.72
C GLU A 201 15.76 -4.28 4.70
N PHE A 202 15.32 -3.50 5.69
CA PHE A 202 15.77 -2.10 5.83
C PHE A 202 17.26 -2.01 6.14
N ALA A 203 17.78 -2.83 7.06
CA ALA A 203 19.20 -2.81 7.40
C ALA A 203 20.07 -3.11 6.18
N SER A 204 19.69 -4.10 5.37
CA SER A 204 20.38 -4.42 4.10
C SER A 204 20.33 -3.28 3.08
N LEU A 205 19.24 -2.51 3.06
CA LEU A 205 19.12 -1.33 2.18
C LEU A 205 19.92 -0.14 2.68
N ALA A 206 19.96 0.07 4.01
CA ALA A 206 20.63 1.19 4.65
C ALA A 206 22.15 0.99 4.87
N SER A 207 22.62 -0.26 4.90
CA SER A 207 24.05 -0.59 5.09
C SER A 207 24.85 -0.66 3.79
N GLY A 208 24.20 -0.48 2.63
CA GLY A 208 24.72 -0.90 1.34
C GLY A 208 24.79 -2.43 1.24
N PHE A 209 24.59 -2.98 0.04
CA PHE A 209 24.79 -4.40 -0.24
C PHE A 209 26.27 -4.77 -0.04
N ASN A 210 26.67 -5.11 1.19
CA ASN A 210 28.01 -5.62 1.46
C ASN A 210 28.06 -7.12 1.16
N GLY A 211 28.00 -7.46 -0.12
CA GLY A 211 28.17 -8.80 -0.67
C GLY A 211 29.09 -8.71 -1.87
N GLN A 212 30.32 -9.20 -1.72
CA GLN A 212 31.27 -9.32 -2.83
C GLN A 212 30.65 -10.18 -3.95
N ASN A 213 30.84 -9.70 -5.18
CA ASN A 213 30.37 -10.24 -6.46
C ASN A 213 28.93 -9.85 -6.84
N ASP A 214 28.76 -8.64 -7.35
CA ASP A 214 28.00 -8.36 -8.59
C ASP A 214 28.11 -6.85 -8.93
N GLN A 215 29.17 -6.51 -9.69
CA GLN A 215 29.50 -5.15 -10.13
C GLN A 215 28.56 -4.64 -11.25
N GLN A 216 27.25 -4.97 -11.22
CA GLN A 216 26.32 -4.55 -12.28
C GLN A 216 24.93 -4.07 -11.85
N ASN A 217 24.50 -4.23 -10.60
CA ASN A 217 23.15 -3.81 -10.20
C ASN A 217 23.18 -2.74 -9.10
N SER A 218 23.53 -1.49 -9.46
CA SER A 218 23.15 -0.33 -8.65
C SER A 218 21.66 -0.06 -8.83
N GLU A 219 20.80 -0.95 -8.31
CA GLU A 219 19.36 -0.73 -8.32
C GLU A 219 19.06 0.56 -7.56
N HIS A 220 18.46 1.53 -8.24
CA HIS A 220 18.02 2.76 -7.58
C HIS A 220 17.05 2.41 -6.44
N TYR A 221 17.39 2.78 -5.20
CA TYR A 221 16.63 2.45 -3.98
C TYR A 221 15.12 2.81 -4.04
N HIS A 222 14.73 3.79 -4.86
CA HIS A 222 13.31 4.08 -5.11
C HIS A 222 12.58 2.92 -5.77
N HIS A 223 13.25 2.15 -6.64
CA HIS A 223 12.71 0.93 -7.21
C HIS A 223 12.34 -0.06 -6.13
N VAL A 224 13.22 -0.23 -5.15
CA VAL A 224 12.99 -1.14 -4.04
C VAL A 224 11.75 -0.73 -3.25
N LEU A 225 11.61 0.56 -2.90
CA LEU A 225 10.43 1.07 -2.18
C LEU A 225 9.13 0.79 -2.94
N ILE A 226 9.07 1.11 -4.23
CA ILE A 226 7.89 0.88 -5.08
C ILE A 226 7.60 -0.63 -5.21
N ILE A 227 8.62 -1.47 -5.43
CA ILE A 227 8.48 -2.93 -5.50
C ILE A 227 7.84 -3.48 -4.23
N TYR A 228 8.21 -2.98 -3.04
CA TYR A 228 7.60 -3.42 -1.80
C TYR A 228 6.11 -3.06 -1.70
N LEU A 229 5.72 -1.86 -2.13
CA LEU A 229 4.31 -1.46 -2.24
C LEU A 229 3.55 -2.38 -3.20
N LEU A 230 4.08 -2.59 -4.41
CA LEU A 230 3.46 -3.43 -5.44
C LEU A 230 3.33 -4.89 -4.97
N LYS A 231 4.37 -5.44 -4.32
CA LYS A 231 4.32 -6.78 -3.70
C LYS A 231 3.24 -6.85 -2.62
N ARG A 232 3.09 -5.81 -1.79
CA ARG A 232 2.07 -5.76 -0.73
C ARG A 232 0.67 -5.69 -1.33
N MET A 233 0.43 -4.81 -2.29
CA MET A 233 -0.83 -4.69 -3.02
C MET A 233 -1.20 -6.00 -3.73
N GLY A 234 -0.24 -6.63 -4.41
CA GLY A 234 -0.45 -7.93 -5.06
C GLY A 234 -0.83 -9.05 -4.09
N LYS A 235 -0.28 -9.05 -2.86
CA LYS A 235 -0.73 -9.97 -1.79
C LYS A 235 -2.17 -9.68 -1.38
N ILE A 236 -2.54 -8.41 -1.20
CA ILE A 236 -3.90 -7.97 -0.85
C ILE A 236 -4.91 -8.45 -1.91
N ALA A 237 -4.63 -8.21 -3.20
CA ALA A 237 -5.49 -8.65 -4.30
C ALA A 237 -5.75 -10.17 -4.30
N LEU A 238 -4.73 -10.96 -3.95
CA LEU A 238 -4.87 -12.42 -3.90
C LEU A 238 -5.56 -12.92 -2.63
N GLN A 239 -5.47 -12.20 -1.51
CA GLN A 239 -5.91 -12.68 -0.18
C GLN A 239 -7.26 -12.11 0.29
N MET A 240 -7.61 -10.88 -0.10
CA MET A 240 -8.77 -10.14 0.45
C MET A 240 -10.06 -10.32 -0.38
N GLU A 241 -11.16 -9.69 0.02
CA GLU A 241 -12.45 -9.76 -0.68
C GLU A 241 -12.50 -8.87 -1.93
N ALA A 242 -13.57 -8.97 -2.71
CA ALA A 242 -13.70 -8.35 -4.02
C ALA A 242 -13.51 -6.83 -4.00
N ILE A 243 -13.98 -6.13 -2.97
CA ILE A 243 -13.86 -4.67 -2.82
C ILE A 243 -12.39 -4.26 -2.78
N GLN A 244 -11.59 -4.92 -1.94
CA GLN A 244 -10.15 -4.67 -1.83
C GLN A 244 -9.41 -5.02 -3.13
N VAL A 245 -9.82 -6.10 -3.82
CA VAL A 245 -9.23 -6.46 -5.12
C VAL A 245 -9.47 -5.37 -6.15
N LYS A 246 -10.69 -4.81 -6.20
CA LYS A 246 -11.04 -3.70 -7.10
C LYS A 246 -10.15 -2.48 -6.85
N ILE A 247 -10.05 -2.03 -5.60
CA ILE A 247 -9.20 -0.89 -5.22
C ILE A 247 -7.75 -1.09 -5.69
N VAL A 248 -7.20 -2.29 -5.49
CA VAL A 248 -5.82 -2.60 -5.93
C VAL A 248 -5.69 -2.56 -7.45
N PHE A 249 -6.65 -3.12 -8.19
CA PHE A 249 -6.59 -3.17 -9.66
C PHE A 249 -6.84 -1.80 -10.29
N ASP A 250 -7.77 -1.00 -9.75
CA ASP A 250 -7.94 0.40 -10.13
C ASP A 250 -6.65 1.19 -9.88
N SER A 251 -6.02 0.97 -8.73
CA SER A 251 -4.73 1.59 -8.43
C SER A 251 -3.66 1.18 -9.44
N PHE A 252 -3.56 -0.11 -9.80
CA PHE A 252 -2.62 -0.58 -10.83
C PHE A 252 -2.89 0.05 -12.19
N LYS A 253 -4.16 0.14 -12.60
CA LYS A 253 -4.58 0.81 -13.84
C LYS A 253 -4.13 2.26 -13.84
N SER A 254 -4.32 3.00 -12.74
CA SER A 254 -3.97 4.42 -12.65
C SER A 254 -2.47 4.72 -12.49
N ILE A 255 -1.71 3.89 -11.76
CA ILE A 255 -0.26 4.12 -11.59
C ILE A 255 0.56 3.66 -12.80
N SER A 256 0.10 2.64 -13.53
CA SER A 256 0.90 2.02 -14.61
C SER A 256 1.41 3.01 -15.66
N PRO A 257 0.63 3.96 -16.21
CA PRO A 257 1.13 4.90 -17.20
C PRO A 257 2.19 5.84 -16.63
N LYS A 258 2.11 6.17 -15.34
CA LYS A 258 3.01 7.11 -14.67
C LYS A 258 4.34 6.47 -14.30
N ILE A 259 4.32 5.22 -13.83
CA ILE A 259 5.52 4.54 -13.31
C ILE A 259 6.20 3.63 -14.34
N LEU A 260 5.49 3.18 -15.37
CA LEU A 260 6.07 2.34 -16.43
C LEU A 260 6.38 3.13 -17.70
N GLY A 261 5.65 4.22 -17.97
CA GLY A 261 5.84 5.03 -19.19
C GLY A 261 7.09 5.91 -19.20
N GLN A 262 7.78 6.07 -18.06
CA GLN A 262 8.97 6.92 -17.94
C GLN A 262 10.30 6.17 -18.24
N TYR A 263 10.25 4.87 -18.50
CA TYR A 263 11.44 4.02 -18.73
C TYR A 263 11.79 3.83 -20.21
N GLU A 264 11.38 4.74 -21.10
CA GLU A 264 11.77 4.66 -22.51
C GLU A 264 13.18 5.24 -22.75
N ILE A 265 14.10 4.37 -23.20
CA ILE A 265 15.32 4.65 -24.01
C ILE A 265 16.57 5.12 -23.23
N SER A 266 16.92 4.46 -22.13
CA SER A 266 18.34 4.41 -21.71
C SER A 266 18.77 2.96 -21.50
N SER A 267 19.61 2.47 -22.41
CA SER A 267 20.25 1.16 -22.40
C SER A 267 19.41 -0.05 -22.88
N PRO A 268 19.82 -0.72 -23.98
CA PRO A 268 19.32 -2.03 -24.40
C PRO A 268 19.59 -3.17 -23.41
N ASN A 269 20.26 -2.89 -22.28
CA ASN A 269 20.67 -3.88 -21.28
C ASN A 269 19.94 -3.74 -19.93
N ASP A 270 19.00 -2.80 -19.77
CA ASP A 270 18.18 -2.67 -18.56
C ASP A 270 17.04 -3.71 -18.55
N GLU A 271 17.41 -4.98 -18.43
CA GLU A 271 16.44 -6.08 -18.32
C GLU A 271 15.64 -6.05 -16.99
N ASP A 272 16.06 -5.29 -15.97
CA ASP A 272 15.55 -5.52 -14.60
C ASP A 272 14.49 -4.52 -14.12
N GLY A 273 14.67 -3.20 -14.24
CA GLY A 273 13.83 -2.21 -13.53
C GLY A 273 12.34 -2.22 -13.93
N CYS A 274 12.07 -1.97 -15.22
CA CYS A 274 10.71 -1.88 -15.73
C CYS A 274 9.99 -3.24 -15.76
N GLN A 275 10.73 -4.29 -16.08
CA GLN A 275 10.23 -5.66 -16.04
C GLN A 275 9.84 -6.07 -14.62
N ASN A 276 10.55 -5.58 -13.59
CA ASN A 276 10.25 -5.88 -12.19
C ASN A 276 8.95 -5.23 -11.70
N TYR A 277 8.70 -3.95 -12.00
CA TYR A 277 7.40 -3.32 -11.66
C TYR A 277 6.24 -4.01 -12.39
N ALA A 278 6.36 -4.17 -13.71
CA ALA A 278 5.35 -4.81 -14.53
C ALA A 278 5.06 -6.23 -14.05
N TYR A 279 6.09 -7.01 -13.71
CA TYR A 279 5.94 -8.36 -13.16
C TYR A 279 5.13 -8.35 -11.85
N HIS A 280 5.43 -7.42 -10.93
CA HIS A 280 4.72 -7.35 -9.65
C HIS A 280 3.25 -6.92 -9.78
N MET A 281 2.91 -6.10 -10.77
CA MET A 281 1.53 -5.71 -11.08
C MET A 281 0.78 -6.79 -11.86
N LEU A 282 1.39 -7.38 -12.89
CA LEU A 282 0.78 -8.36 -13.77
C LEU A 282 0.60 -9.73 -13.11
N LEU A 283 1.47 -10.13 -12.18
CA LEU A 283 1.34 -11.42 -11.48
C LEU A 283 -0.03 -11.63 -10.78
N PRO A 284 -0.52 -10.71 -9.92
CA PRO A 284 -1.84 -10.85 -9.33
C PRO A 284 -2.98 -10.72 -10.34
N LEU A 285 -2.85 -9.85 -11.35
CA LEU A 285 -3.83 -9.70 -12.44
C LEU A 285 -3.99 -11.01 -13.22
N TYR A 286 -2.87 -11.57 -13.70
CA TYR A 286 -2.80 -12.87 -14.39
C TYR A 286 -3.47 -13.98 -13.57
N LYS A 287 -3.16 -14.07 -12.27
CA LYS A 287 -3.76 -15.11 -11.42
C LYS A 287 -5.27 -14.95 -11.25
N VAL A 288 -5.77 -13.72 -11.23
CA VAL A 288 -7.22 -13.48 -11.13
C VAL A 288 -7.91 -13.78 -12.45
N SER A 289 -7.39 -13.28 -13.58
CA SER A 289 -7.93 -13.51 -14.92
C SER A 289 -7.97 -15.00 -15.28
N GLU A 290 -6.92 -15.76 -14.94
CA GLU A 290 -6.79 -17.19 -15.25
C GLU A 290 -7.41 -18.11 -14.18
N GLY A 291 -8.02 -17.57 -13.12
CA GLY A 291 -8.62 -18.38 -12.05
C GLY A 291 -7.61 -19.09 -11.13
N PHE A 292 -6.33 -18.71 -11.15
CA PHE A 292 -5.29 -19.22 -10.24
C PHE A 292 -5.26 -18.52 -8.87
N ALA A 293 -6.22 -17.63 -8.58
CA ALA A 293 -6.32 -16.93 -7.29
C ALA A 293 -6.72 -17.84 -6.11
N GLY A 294 -7.19 -19.07 -6.38
CA GLY A 294 -7.54 -20.04 -5.33
C GLY A 294 -8.83 -19.72 -4.57
N LYS A 295 -9.61 -18.75 -5.05
CA LYS A 295 -10.94 -18.34 -4.56
C LYS A 295 -11.87 -18.08 -5.75
N VAL A 296 -13.18 -18.11 -5.51
CA VAL A 296 -14.17 -17.71 -6.54
C VAL A 296 -14.09 -16.19 -6.69
N ILE A 297 -13.82 -15.72 -7.91
CA ILE A 297 -13.72 -14.30 -8.23
C ILE A 297 -14.95 -13.90 -9.04
N PRO A 298 -15.69 -12.84 -8.63
CA PRO A 298 -16.76 -12.24 -9.42
C PRO A 298 -16.29 -11.80 -10.82
N ASP A 299 -17.19 -11.83 -11.81
CA ASP A 299 -16.81 -11.58 -13.21
C ASP A 299 -16.42 -10.12 -13.48
N ASP A 300 -17.03 -9.16 -12.77
CA ASP A 300 -16.66 -7.74 -12.79
C ASP A 300 -15.20 -7.52 -12.35
N VAL A 301 -14.72 -8.26 -11.34
CA VAL A 301 -13.33 -8.21 -10.89
C VAL A 301 -12.37 -8.81 -11.94
N LYS A 302 -12.80 -9.84 -12.68
CA LYS A 302 -11.99 -10.39 -13.79
C LYS A 302 -11.91 -9.43 -14.95
N GLN A 303 -13.02 -8.76 -15.28
CA GLN A 303 -13.05 -7.73 -16.31
C GLN A 303 -12.11 -6.59 -15.94
N LEU A 304 -12.17 -6.09 -14.70
CA LEU A 304 -11.24 -5.06 -14.23
C LEU A 304 -9.78 -5.50 -14.31
N ALA A 305 -9.49 -6.78 -14.00
CA ALA A 305 -8.13 -7.32 -14.14
C ALA A 305 -7.66 -7.32 -15.60
N GLN A 306 -8.54 -7.61 -16.55
CA GLN A 306 -8.24 -7.55 -17.99
C GLN A 306 -8.00 -6.10 -18.44
N GLU A 307 -8.84 -5.15 -18.03
CA GLU A 307 -8.67 -3.73 -18.33
C GLU A 307 -7.36 -3.15 -17.78
N ALA A 308 -6.99 -3.51 -16.55
CA ALA A 308 -5.71 -3.10 -15.96
C ALA A 308 -4.52 -3.73 -16.69
N SER A 309 -4.64 -5.01 -17.08
CA SER A 309 -3.60 -5.69 -17.88
C SER A 309 -3.43 -5.06 -19.25
N GLU A 310 -4.54 -4.67 -19.89
CA GLU A 310 -4.56 -3.96 -21.16
C GLU A 310 -3.89 -2.60 -21.06
N THR A 311 -4.19 -1.85 -20.00
CA THR A 311 -3.54 -0.56 -19.73
C THR A 311 -2.02 -0.71 -19.58
N ILE A 312 -1.57 -1.72 -18.83
CA ILE A 312 -0.15 -2.03 -18.68
C ILE A 312 0.46 -2.43 -20.03
N ARG A 313 -0.22 -3.27 -20.81
CA ARG A 313 0.23 -3.69 -22.16
C ARG A 313 0.45 -2.49 -23.08
N ASN A 314 -0.50 -1.56 -23.09
CA ASN A 314 -0.42 -0.35 -23.91
C ASN A 314 0.70 0.58 -23.43
N THR A 315 1.06 0.54 -22.15
CA THR A 315 2.14 1.35 -21.57
C THR A 315 3.53 0.79 -21.89
N ILE A 316 3.76 -0.53 -21.71
CA ILE A 316 5.11 -1.13 -21.87
C ILE A 316 5.37 -1.70 -23.26
N GLY A 317 4.36 -1.72 -24.13
CA GLY A 317 4.41 -2.35 -25.44
C GLY A 317 4.22 -3.86 -25.42
N MET A 318 3.78 -4.42 -26.56
CA MET A 318 3.43 -5.84 -26.70
C MET A 318 4.61 -6.78 -26.44
N GLN A 319 5.83 -6.43 -26.88
CA GLN A 319 7.01 -7.29 -26.73
C GLN A 319 7.36 -7.52 -25.26
N ASN A 320 7.53 -6.43 -24.49
CA ASN A 320 7.83 -6.48 -23.06
C ASN A 320 6.70 -7.17 -22.28
N PHE A 321 5.45 -6.89 -22.64
CA PHE A 321 4.29 -7.54 -22.03
C PHE A 321 4.33 -9.07 -22.20
N VAL A 322 4.60 -9.56 -23.41
CA VAL A 322 4.72 -11.00 -23.69
C VAL A 322 5.88 -11.62 -22.91
N GLN A 323 7.03 -10.93 -22.83
CA GLN A 323 8.17 -11.39 -22.04
C GLN A 323 7.79 -11.55 -20.56
N VAL A 324 7.20 -10.52 -19.94
CA VAL A 324 6.77 -10.56 -18.53
C VAL A 324 5.72 -11.65 -18.30
N TYR A 325 4.74 -11.80 -19.19
CA TYR A 325 3.73 -12.87 -19.10
C TYR A 325 4.36 -14.27 -19.20
N SER A 326 5.30 -14.46 -20.13
CA SER A 326 6.02 -15.71 -20.29
C SER A 326 6.80 -16.06 -19.02
N GLN A 327 7.44 -15.06 -18.41
CA GLN A 327 8.19 -15.19 -17.17
C GLN A 327 7.28 -15.53 -15.98
N ILE A 328 6.12 -14.88 -15.87
CA ILE A 328 5.09 -15.24 -14.89
C ILE A 328 4.67 -16.70 -15.05
N ARG A 329 4.36 -17.13 -16.27
CA ARG A 329 3.93 -18.50 -16.58
C ARG A 329 5.01 -19.52 -16.21
N LYS A 330 6.27 -19.26 -16.58
CA LYS A 330 7.44 -20.09 -16.25
C LYS A 330 7.62 -20.21 -14.73
N ASN A 331 7.58 -19.09 -14.01
CA ASN A 331 7.74 -19.05 -12.55
C ASN A 331 6.60 -19.76 -11.81
N LEU A 332 5.36 -19.64 -12.29
CA LEU A 332 4.22 -20.36 -11.72
C LEU A 332 4.30 -21.87 -11.98
N LYS A 333 4.75 -22.27 -13.17
CA LYS A 333 5.00 -23.68 -13.50
C LYS A 333 6.10 -24.25 -12.61
N ALA A 334 7.26 -23.58 -12.53
CA ALA A 334 8.37 -23.98 -11.66
C ALA A 334 7.95 -24.12 -10.19
N LYS A 335 7.20 -23.16 -9.65
CA LYS A 335 6.65 -23.24 -8.28
C LYS A 335 5.65 -24.38 -8.10
N ARG A 336 4.89 -24.75 -9.13
CA ARG A 336 3.96 -25.89 -9.08
C ARG A 336 4.73 -27.22 -9.12
N ASP A 337 5.72 -27.32 -9.99
CA ASP A 337 6.52 -28.54 -10.15
C ASP A 337 7.43 -28.78 -8.94
N LYS A 338 8.03 -27.72 -8.37
CA LYS A 338 8.74 -27.78 -7.09
C LYS A 338 7.86 -28.32 -5.96
N ARG A 339 6.63 -27.81 -5.80
CA ARG A 339 5.68 -28.31 -4.80
C ARG A 339 5.32 -29.78 -5.00
N LYS A 340 5.10 -30.21 -6.25
CA LYS A 340 4.85 -31.63 -6.59
C LYS A 340 6.06 -32.52 -6.28
N HIS A 341 7.26 -32.05 -6.61
CA HIS A 341 8.49 -32.77 -6.33
C HIS A 341 8.73 -32.91 -4.83
N GLU A 342 8.62 -31.82 -4.07
CA GLU A 342 8.71 -31.82 -2.59
C GLU A 342 7.65 -32.75 -1.97
N GLU A 343 6.43 -32.77 -2.50
CA GLU A 343 5.37 -33.69 -2.06
C GLU A 343 5.73 -35.16 -2.28
N LYS A 344 6.28 -35.50 -3.44
CA LYS A 344 6.75 -36.86 -3.75
C LYS A 344 7.94 -37.24 -2.87
N LEU A 345 8.90 -36.33 -2.70
CA LEU A 345 10.07 -36.52 -1.84
C LEU A 345 9.65 -36.74 -0.39
N MET A 346 8.72 -35.93 0.13
CA MET A 346 8.18 -36.10 1.48
C MET A 346 7.50 -37.46 1.68
N ALA A 347 6.88 -38.02 0.64
CA ALA A 347 6.28 -39.35 0.72
C ALA A 347 7.33 -40.45 0.92
N VAL A 348 8.55 -40.25 0.42
CA VAL A 348 9.68 -41.19 0.55
C VAL A 348 10.47 -40.94 1.83
N VAL A 349 10.88 -39.68 2.06
CA VAL A 349 11.75 -39.29 3.19
C VAL A 349 11.01 -39.38 4.54
N ASN A 350 9.71 -39.05 4.57
CA ASN A 350 8.92 -39.14 5.80
C ASN A 350 7.46 -39.56 5.53
N PRO A 351 7.22 -40.88 5.32
CA PRO A 351 5.92 -41.43 5.00
C PRO A 351 4.85 -41.09 6.07
N MET A 352 5.22 -41.11 7.35
CA MET A 352 4.31 -40.82 8.45
C MET A 352 3.82 -39.36 8.43
N ARG A 353 4.70 -38.39 8.15
CA ARG A 353 4.33 -36.98 8.00
C ARG A 353 3.43 -36.76 6.77
N ASN A 354 3.70 -37.45 5.67
CA ASN A 354 2.85 -37.39 4.48
C ASN A 354 1.44 -37.98 4.75
N ALA A 355 1.36 -39.13 5.44
CA ALA A 355 0.09 -39.73 5.85
C ALA A 355 -0.72 -38.80 6.76
N LYS A 356 -0.10 -38.20 7.79
CA LYS A 356 -0.73 -37.18 8.66
C LYS A 356 -1.27 -35.99 7.85
N ARG A 357 -0.50 -35.50 6.86
CA ARG A 357 -0.95 -34.43 5.96
C ARG A 357 -2.18 -34.85 5.16
N LYS A 358 -2.19 -36.04 4.56
CA LYS A 358 -3.34 -36.57 3.79
C LYS A 358 -4.58 -36.70 4.66
N LEU A 359 -4.44 -37.22 5.88
CA LEU A 359 -5.54 -37.29 6.86
C LEU A 359 -6.13 -35.91 7.18
N ARG A 360 -5.27 -34.90 7.39
CA ARG A 360 -5.72 -33.52 7.64
C ARG A 360 -6.49 -32.93 6.45
N ILE A 361 -6.02 -33.17 5.24
CA ILE A 361 -6.69 -32.71 4.01
C ILE A 361 -8.05 -33.41 3.86
N ALA A 362 -8.11 -34.73 4.05
CA ALA A 362 -9.36 -35.49 4.02
C ALA A 362 -10.37 -35.00 5.08
N ALA A 363 -9.91 -34.71 6.31
CA ALA A 363 -10.74 -34.13 7.36
C ALA A 363 -11.30 -32.76 6.95
N LYS A 364 -10.49 -31.88 6.34
CA LYS A 364 -10.95 -30.58 5.81
C LYS A 364 -12.01 -30.76 4.72
N HIS A 365 -11.83 -31.69 3.79
CA HIS A 365 -12.83 -31.98 2.75
C HIS A 365 -14.14 -32.51 3.32
N ARG A 366 -14.08 -33.42 4.31
CA ARG A 366 -15.27 -33.93 5.01
C ARG A 366 -16.02 -32.80 5.72
N ALA A 367 -15.31 -31.92 6.43
CA ALA A 367 -15.90 -30.76 7.09
C ALA A 367 -16.54 -29.79 6.09
N ASN A 368 -15.89 -29.51 4.97
CA ASN A 368 -16.44 -28.65 3.93
C ASN A 368 -17.70 -29.25 3.28
N LYS A 369 -17.71 -30.56 3.01
CA LYS A 369 -18.89 -31.27 2.50
C LYS A 369 -20.06 -31.19 3.49
N LYS A 370 -19.81 -31.39 4.80
CA LYS A 370 -20.82 -31.22 5.85
C LYS A 370 -21.39 -29.80 5.84
N ARG A 371 -20.53 -28.76 5.84
CA ARG A 371 -20.97 -27.35 5.78
C ARG A 371 -21.88 -27.07 4.58
N LYS A 372 -21.49 -27.50 3.37
CA LYS A 372 -22.32 -27.34 2.16
C LYS A 372 -23.69 -28.00 2.28
N ILE A 373 -23.74 -29.22 2.81
CA ILE A 373 -25.01 -29.94 3.04
C ILE A 373 -25.87 -29.19 4.05
N THR A 374 -25.29 -28.71 5.15
CA THR A 374 -26.01 -27.94 6.17
C THR A 374 -26.55 -26.62 5.60
N THR A 375 -25.74 -25.86 4.85
CA THR A 375 -26.17 -24.62 4.19
C THR A 375 -27.29 -24.88 3.18
N PHE A 376 -27.18 -25.95 2.37
CA PHE A 376 -28.22 -26.34 1.42
C PHE A 376 -29.52 -26.75 2.11
N ARG A 377 -29.43 -27.50 3.22
CA ARG A 377 -30.60 -27.86 4.04
C ARG A 377 -31.24 -26.62 4.65
N MET A 378 -30.48 -25.73 5.30
CA MET A 378 -31.04 -24.50 5.88
C MET A 378 -31.64 -23.56 4.83
N GLY A 379 -31.09 -23.49 3.62
CA GLY A 379 -31.66 -22.73 2.50
C GLY A 379 -33.02 -23.27 2.05
N LYS A 380 -33.25 -24.59 2.10
CA LYS A 380 -34.55 -25.21 1.83
C LYS A 380 -35.62 -24.88 2.88
N TRP A 381 -35.22 -24.59 4.13
CA TRP A 381 -36.15 -24.22 5.22
C TRP A 381 -36.41 -22.71 5.31
N ARG A 382 -35.81 -21.89 4.44
CA ARG A 382 -35.98 -20.43 4.38
C ARG A 382 -36.70 -19.96 3.10
N LEU A 383 -37.47 -20.83 2.46
CA LEU A 383 -38.44 -20.44 1.44
C LEU A 383 -39.82 -20.51 2.12
N PRO A 384 -40.61 -19.42 2.10
CA PRO A 384 -41.99 -19.45 2.61
C PRO A 384 -42.88 -20.41 1.83
#